data_AF-A0A6C0K2L0-F1
#
_entry.id   AF-A0A6C0K2L0-F1
#
_cell.length_a   1.000
_cell.length_b   1.000
_cell.length_c   1.000
_cell.angle_alpha   90.00
_cell.angle_beta   90.00
_cell.angle_gamma   90.00
#
_symmetry.space_group_name_H-M   'P 1'
#
loop_
_entity.id
_entity.type
_entity.pdbx_description
1 polymer ?
#
loop_
_entity_poly.entity_id
_entity_poly.type
_entity_poly.pdbx_seq_one_letter_code
_entity_poly.pdbx_strand_id
1 'polypeptide(L)'
;MLQLVHLGYCCNTFEIVRRQLGIQGPTGLFEYFTTENLSIITDVISAIKSGIDSSIVNGDNERVTVLNNNMRSHHYSVDDFKERFKRPAARFLDLVKSDEDCIFFRIEIFRSECSKATKEEVERFYQVIRSINPTRRIRFLLVGVQDQGVPIIVDEPYTEFQFHHRFFKASECNGDSYMRDNPKLCADFRSYLDEISPLDTNTV
;
A
#
# COMPACT_ATOMS: atom_id res chain seq x y z
N MET A 1 -10.73 -6.93 14.67
CA MET A 1 -11.04 -6.85 13.23
C MET A 1 -9.70 -6.64 12.51
N LEU A 2 -9.39 -7.40 11.47
CA LEU A 2 -8.12 -7.23 10.75
C LEU A 2 -8.19 -5.97 9.89
N GLN A 3 -7.22 -5.07 10.05
CA GLN A 3 -7.15 -3.85 9.24
C GLN A 3 -6.22 -4.04 8.03
N LEU A 4 -6.68 -3.65 6.85
CA LEU A 4 -5.90 -3.77 5.61
C LEU A 4 -5.51 -2.38 5.13
N VAL A 5 -4.21 -2.17 4.93
CA VAL A 5 -3.65 -0.86 4.59
C VAL A 5 -2.95 -0.94 3.24
N HIS A 6 -3.59 -0.38 2.21
CA HIS A 6 -3.01 -0.27 0.89
C HIS A 6 -1.93 0.83 0.85
N LEU A 7 -0.73 0.48 0.43
CA LEU A 7 0.42 1.41 0.32
C LEU A 7 0.58 2.05 -1.06
N GLY A 8 -0.49 2.06 -1.87
CA GLY A 8 -0.49 2.64 -3.21
C GLY A 8 0.40 1.89 -4.20
N TYR A 9 0.27 2.24 -5.47
CA TYR A 9 1.15 1.86 -6.60
C TYR A 9 0.52 2.44 -7.87
N CYS A 10 -0.77 2.19 -8.03
CA CYS A 10 -1.66 2.71 -9.05
C CYS A 10 -3.08 2.79 -8.47
N CYS A 11 -3.87 3.79 -8.83
CA CYS A 11 -5.24 3.93 -8.31
C CYS A 11 -6.16 2.75 -8.67
N ASN A 12 -5.85 2.00 -9.74
CA ASN A 12 -6.64 0.83 -10.16
C ASN A 12 -6.48 -0.38 -9.23
N THR A 13 -5.38 -0.51 -8.49
CA THR A 13 -5.15 -1.66 -7.58
C THR A 13 -6.06 -1.61 -6.36
N PHE A 14 -6.52 -0.42 -5.98
CA PHE A 14 -7.44 -0.22 -4.88
C PHE A 14 -8.84 -0.79 -5.16
N GLU A 15 -9.30 -0.76 -6.41
CA GLU A 15 -10.63 -1.27 -6.78
C GLU A 15 -10.75 -2.79 -6.58
N ILE A 16 -9.65 -3.54 -6.77
CA ILE A 16 -9.57 -4.98 -6.44
C ILE A 16 -9.92 -5.21 -4.97
N VAL A 17 -9.32 -4.41 -4.09
CA VAL A 17 -9.41 -4.58 -2.64
C VAL A 17 -10.82 -4.30 -2.15
N ARG A 18 -11.43 -3.19 -2.59
CA ARG A 18 -12.75 -2.79 -2.10
C ARG A 18 -13.91 -3.51 -2.73
N ARG A 19 -13.94 -3.60 -4.06
CA ARG A 19 -15.12 -4.12 -4.76
C ARG A 19 -15.22 -5.63 -4.70
N GLN A 20 -14.08 -6.33 -4.78
CA GLN A 20 -14.10 -7.77 -4.98
C GLN A 20 -13.84 -8.57 -3.70
N LEU A 21 -12.98 -8.08 -2.80
CA LEU A 21 -12.71 -8.76 -1.52
C LEU A 21 -13.73 -8.39 -0.43
N GLY A 22 -14.63 -7.46 -0.72
CA GLY A 22 -15.65 -6.99 0.24
C GLY A 22 -15.06 -6.24 1.44
N ILE A 23 -13.82 -5.76 1.35
CA ILE A 23 -13.18 -5.05 2.45
C ILE A 23 -13.78 -3.65 2.54
N GLN A 24 -14.80 -3.52 3.38
CA GLN A 24 -15.44 -2.26 3.74
C GLN A 24 -14.51 -1.50 4.69
N GLY A 25 -14.09 -0.29 4.32
CA GLY A 25 -13.21 0.52 5.16
C GLY A 25 -13.19 2.00 4.78
N PRO A 26 -12.62 2.87 5.63
CA PRO A 26 -12.32 4.25 5.26
C PRO A 26 -11.24 4.32 4.18
N THR A 27 -11.31 5.33 3.31
CA THR A 27 -10.34 5.53 2.22
C THR A 27 -8.96 5.76 2.80
N GLY A 28 -8.04 4.84 2.51
CA GLY A 28 -6.64 4.85 2.91
C GLY A 28 -5.86 6.00 2.27
N LEU A 29 -4.79 6.39 2.96
CA LEU A 29 -3.96 7.55 2.62
C LEU A 29 -3.38 7.49 1.20
N PHE A 30 -3.06 6.30 0.70
CA PHE A 30 -2.30 6.10 -0.54
C PHE A 30 -3.13 5.54 -1.71
N GLU A 31 -4.45 5.40 -1.53
CA GLU A 31 -5.31 4.66 -2.47
C GLU A 31 -5.44 5.32 -3.85
N TYR A 32 -5.35 6.64 -3.92
CA TYR A 32 -5.50 7.40 -5.17
C TYR A 32 -4.17 7.91 -5.71
N PHE A 33 -3.06 7.32 -5.26
CA PHE A 33 -1.73 7.74 -5.67
C PHE A 33 -1.04 6.67 -6.51
N THR A 34 -0.44 7.16 -7.59
CA THR A 34 0.55 6.42 -8.35
C THR A 34 1.92 6.73 -7.78
N THR A 35 2.65 5.68 -7.38
CA THR A 35 4.05 5.79 -6.95
C THR A 35 4.75 4.46 -7.14
N GLU A 36 5.90 4.50 -7.79
CA GLU A 36 6.66 3.29 -8.14
C GLU A 36 7.54 2.81 -6.98
N ASN A 37 7.89 3.67 -6.02
CA ASN A 37 8.84 3.33 -4.95
C ASN A 37 8.21 3.33 -3.56
N LEU A 38 8.47 2.29 -2.77
CA LEU A 38 8.04 2.19 -1.38
C LEU A 38 8.76 3.22 -0.48
N SER A 39 9.98 3.62 -0.85
CA SER A 39 10.71 4.71 -0.18
C SER A 39 9.92 6.01 -0.12
N ILE A 40 9.20 6.37 -1.18
CA ILE A 40 8.41 7.61 -1.23
C ILE A 40 7.24 7.54 -0.26
N ILE A 41 6.54 6.40 -0.20
CA ILE A 41 5.48 6.15 0.79
C ILE A 41 6.05 6.30 2.21
N THR A 42 7.23 5.74 2.44
CA THR A 42 7.92 5.79 3.73
C THR A 42 8.30 7.23 4.12
N ASP A 43 8.72 8.04 3.16
CA ASP A 43 9.02 9.46 3.37
C ASP A 43 7.76 10.26 3.72
N VAL A 44 6.64 9.99 3.06
CA VAL A 44 5.35 10.61 3.37
C VAL A 44 4.92 10.28 4.80
N ILE A 45 5.03 9.02 5.23
CA ILE A 45 4.71 8.61 6.60
C ILE A 45 5.61 9.34 7.60
N SER A 46 6.90 9.46 7.31
CA SER A 46 7.87 10.17 8.15
C SER A 46 7.56 11.67 8.28
N ALA A 47 7.13 12.30 7.19
CA ALA A 47 6.70 13.70 7.17
C ALA A 47 5.41 13.91 7.97
N ILE A 48 4.42 13.02 7.81
CA ILE A 48 3.18 13.03 8.59
C ILE A 48 3.48 12.86 10.10
N LYS A 49 4.35 11.91 10.45
CA LYS A 49 4.81 11.71 11.84
C LYS A 49 5.41 12.99 12.43
N SER A 50 6.15 13.74 11.62
CA SER A 50 6.80 14.99 12.03
C SER A 50 5.87 16.21 12.05
N GLY A 51 4.59 16.06 11.69
CA GLY A 51 3.62 17.15 11.66
C GLY A 51 3.77 18.09 10.45
N ILE A 52 4.38 17.64 9.37
CA ILE A 52 4.68 18.41 8.14
C ILE A 52 3.70 18.05 7.00
N ASP A 53 2.54 17.48 7.35
CA ASP A 53 1.62 16.79 6.43
C ASP A 53 0.99 17.69 5.35
N SER A 54 0.69 18.96 5.64
CA SER A 54 0.08 19.87 4.65
C SER A 54 1.08 20.51 3.69
N SER A 55 2.34 20.68 4.09
CA SER A 55 3.37 21.33 3.27
C SER A 55 4.04 20.39 2.27
N ILE A 56 3.85 19.08 2.42
CA ILE A 56 4.33 18.10 1.45
C ILE A 56 3.43 18.01 0.21
N VAL A 57 2.21 18.55 0.25
CA VAL A 57 1.24 18.55 -0.86
C VAL A 57 1.45 19.77 -1.76
N ASN A 58 1.77 19.49 -3.03
CA ASN A 58 2.03 20.46 -4.10
C ASN A 58 1.30 20.04 -5.38
N GLY A 59 1.45 20.80 -6.47
CA GLY A 59 0.95 20.39 -7.79
C GLY A 59 0.47 21.55 -8.67
N ASP A 60 0.02 21.19 -9.87
CA ASP A 60 -0.71 22.02 -10.82
C ASP A 60 -2.10 21.41 -11.10
N ASN A 61 -2.99 22.15 -11.78
CA ASN A 61 -4.39 21.76 -12.03
C ASN A 61 -4.53 20.26 -12.37
N GLU A 62 -5.32 19.54 -11.56
CA GLU A 62 -5.62 18.10 -11.69
C GLU A 62 -4.42 17.13 -11.51
N ARG A 63 -3.30 17.62 -10.97
CA ARG A 63 -2.11 16.81 -10.67
C ARG A 63 -1.58 17.16 -9.29
N VAL A 64 -2.15 16.53 -8.28
CA VAL A 64 -1.60 16.60 -6.93
C VAL A 64 -0.30 15.83 -6.88
N THR A 65 0.72 16.45 -6.32
CA THR A 65 1.97 15.79 -6.01
C THR A 65 2.32 15.87 -4.54
N VAL A 66 2.94 14.81 -4.01
CA VAL A 66 3.45 14.77 -2.65
C VAL A 66 4.96 14.59 -2.69
N LEU A 67 5.69 15.34 -1.87
CA LEU A 67 7.17 15.35 -1.83
C LEU A 67 7.82 15.57 -3.21
N ASN A 68 7.55 16.72 -3.83
CA ASN A 68 8.21 17.17 -5.07
C ASN A 68 8.02 16.23 -6.28
N ASN A 69 6.77 15.88 -6.62
CA ASN A 69 6.41 15.11 -7.84
C ASN A 69 6.69 13.60 -7.84
N ASN A 70 7.05 13.03 -6.70
CA ASN A 70 7.38 11.61 -6.56
C ASN A 70 6.16 10.71 -6.30
N MET A 71 5.07 11.27 -5.80
CA MET A 71 3.79 10.58 -5.64
C MET A 71 2.69 11.45 -6.25
N ARG A 72 1.90 10.92 -7.20
CA ARG A 72 0.98 11.71 -8.03
C ARG A 72 -0.46 11.21 -7.99
N SER A 73 -1.42 12.12 -7.98
CA SER A 73 -2.85 11.81 -8.11
C SER A 73 -3.52 12.70 -9.16
N HIS A 74 -4.38 12.09 -9.98
CA HIS A 74 -5.19 12.78 -11.00
C HIS A 74 -6.64 13.04 -10.56
N HIS A 75 -6.96 12.75 -9.29
CA HIS A 75 -8.35 12.71 -8.83
C HIS A 75 -8.80 13.99 -8.10
N TYR A 76 -7.89 14.93 -7.87
CA TYR A 76 -8.15 16.10 -7.02
C TYR A 76 -7.43 17.35 -7.54
N SER A 77 -7.97 18.53 -7.20
CA SER A 77 -7.20 19.77 -7.22
C SER A 77 -6.27 19.85 -6.00
N VAL A 78 -5.21 20.66 -6.06
CA VAL A 78 -4.25 20.82 -4.94
C VAL A 78 -4.94 21.36 -3.68
N ASP A 79 -5.80 22.37 -3.84
CA ASP A 79 -6.45 23.02 -2.71
C ASP A 79 -7.47 22.09 -2.03
N ASP A 80 -8.26 21.35 -2.82
CA ASP A 80 -9.17 20.33 -2.27
C ASP A 80 -8.38 19.22 -1.57
N PHE A 81 -7.23 18.83 -2.13
CA PHE A 81 -6.46 17.73 -1.60
C PHE A 81 -5.79 18.05 -0.26
N LYS A 82 -5.30 19.27 -0.04
CA LYS A 82 -4.67 19.66 1.23
C LYS A 82 -5.58 19.40 2.44
N GLU A 83 -6.85 19.82 2.35
CA GLU A 83 -7.82 19.56 3.41
C GLU A 83 -8.23 18.08 3.46
N ARG A 84 -8.39 17.45 2.30
CA ARG A 84 -8.73 16.03 2.21
C ARG A 84 -7.62 15.11 2.70
N PHE A 85 -6.35 15.52 2.69
CA PHE A 85 -5.20 14.72 3.10
C PHE A 85 -5.08 14.60 4.63
N LYS A 86 -5.42 15.66 5.37
CA LYS A 86 -5.32 15.69 6.84
C LYS A 86 -6.09 14.56 7.51
N ARG A 87 -7.34 14.31 7.10
CA ARG A 87 -8.19 13.28 7.73
C ARG A 87 -7.68 11.84 7.48
N PRO A 88 -7.37 11.40 6.25
CA PRO A 88 -6.69 10.14 5.98
C PRO A 88 -5.33 10.02 6.65
N ALA A 89 -4.53 11.10 6.71
CA ALA A 89 -3.22 11.09 7.38
C ALA A 89 -3.37 10.86 8.88
N ALA A 90 -4.28 11.57 9.54
CA ALA A 90 -4.60 11.36 10.96
C ALA A 90 -5.10 9.94 11.22
N ARG A 91 -6.05 9.44 10.42
CA ARG A 91 -6.55 8.06 10.53
C ARG A 91 -5.44 7.03 10.33
N PHE A 92 -4.53 7.25 9.38
CA PHE A 92 -3.39 6.37 9.17
C PHE A 92 -2.47 6.36 10.40
N LEU A 93 -2.17 7.51 11.00
CA LEU A 93 -1.39 7.58 12.23
C LEU A 93 -2.09 6.89 13.40
N ASP A 94 -3.40 7.10 13.58
CA ASP A 94 -4.18 6.46 14.63
C ASP A 94 -4.19 4.94 14.45
N LEU A 95 -4.34 4.48 13.20
CA LEU A 95 -4.21 3.08 12.83
C LEU A 95 -2.86 2.54 13.27
N VAL A 96 -1.76 3.20 12.91
CA VAL A 96 -0.39 2.74 13.26
C VAL A 96 -0.13 2.79 14.77
N LYS A 97 -0.71 3.75 15.48
CA LYS A 97 -0.59 3.88 16.95
C LYS A 97 -1.41 2.85 17.71
N SER A 98 -2.51 2.35 17.14
CA SER A 98 -3.32 1.31 17.78
C SER A 98 -2.53 0.00 17.97
N ASP A 99 -3.00 -0.88 18.84
CA ASP A 99 -2.51 -2.27 18.92
C ASP A 99 -3.34 -3.23 18.06
N GLU A 100 -4.22 -2.69 17.21
CA GLU A 100 -5.02 -3.51 16.30
C GLU A 100 -4.13 -4.12 15.21
N ASP A 101 -4.36 -5.41 15.01
CA ASP A 101 -3.74 -6.21 13.98
C ASP A 101 -4.00 -5.64 12.59
N CYS A 102 -2.93 -5.42 11.81
CA CYS A 102 -3.04 -4.96 10.44
C CYS A 102 -2.14 -5.73 9.47
N ILE A 103 -2.54 -5.76 8.20
CA ILE A 103 -1.67 -6.11 7.08
C ILE A 103 -1.48 -4.86 6.22
N PHE A 104 -0.23 -4.45 6.07
CA PHE A 104 0.16 -3.51 5.03
C PHE A 104 0.37 -4.28 3.74
N PHE A 105 -0.15 -3.79 2.63
CA PHE A 105 0.02 -4.48 1.36
C PHE A 105 0.25 -3.52 0.20
N ARG A 106 0.97 -4.03 -0.80
CA ARG A 106 1.32 -3.31 -2.02
C ARG A 106 1.28 -4.27 -3.22
N ILE A 107 0.63 -3.85 -4.30
CA ILE A 107 0.41 -4.65 -5.51
C ILE A 107 1.14 -3.97 -6.67
N GLU A 108 2.32 -4.48 -7.04
CA GLU A 108 3.26 -3.95 -8.05
C GLU A 108 3.22 -4.78 -9.34
N ILE A 109 2.14 -4.64 -10.09
CA ILE A 109 1.80 -5.57 -11.18
C ILE A 109 1.85 -4.95 -12.57
N PHE A 110 2.12 -3.66 -12.65
CA PHE A 110 2.31 -2.98 -13.92
C PHE A 110 3.79 -3.12 -14.27
N ARG A 111 4.08 -3.55 -15.49
CA ARG A 111 5.46 -3.75 -15.94
C ARG A 111 6.13 -2.39 -16.09
N SER A 112 6.76 -1.88 -15.03
CA SER A 112 7.79 -0.85 -15.16
C SER A 112 9.12 -1.45 -14.71
N GLU A 113 10.18 -1.22 -15.47
CA GLU A 113 11.53 -1.63 -15.08
C GLU A 113 12.00 -0.91 -13.80
N CYS A 114 11.26 0.12 -13.38
CA CYS A 114 11.55 1.05 -12.29
C CYS A 114 10.86 0.72 -10.96
N SER A 115 9.86 -0.17 -10.93
CA SER A 115 9.12 -0.49 -9.71
C SER A 115 9.61 -1.80 -9.11
N LYS A 116 10.46 -1.73 -8.09
CA LYS A 116 10.84 -2.89 -7.29
C LYS A 116 11.01 -2.45 -5.85
N ALA A 117 10.00 -2.64 -5.01
CA ALA A 117 10.22 -2.53 -3.57
C ALA A 117 11.41 -3.44 -3.18
N THR A 118 12.49 -2.84 -2.68
CA THR A 118 13.68 -3.61 -2.25
C THR A 118 13.56 -4.06 -0.80
N LYS A 119 14.42 -4.99 -0.38
CA LYS A 119 14.53 -5.41 1.02
C LYS A 119 14.79 -4.20 1.93
N GLU A 120 15.71 -3.34 1.53
CA GLU A 120 16.10 -2.14 2.28
C GLU A 120 14.94 -1.14 2.39
N GLU A 121 14.12 -0.99 1.34
CA GLU A 121 12.93 -0.14 1.40
C GLU A 121 11.87 -0.69 2.36
N VAL A 122 11.68 -2.02 2.37
CA VAL A 122 10.75 -2.70 3.28
C VAL A 122 11.22 -2.59 4.73
N GLU A 123 12.52 -2.75 4.98
CA GLU A 123 13.12 -2.55 6.31
C GLU A 123 12.97 -1.10 6.77
N ARG A 124 13.25 -0.14 5.88
CA ARG A 124 13.08 1.29 6.18
C ARG A 124 11.63 1.61 6.53
N PHE A 125 10.69 1.07 5.77
CA PHE A 125 9.26 1.17 6.08
C PHE A 125 8.97 0.63 7.49
N TYR A 126 9.43 -0.59 7.80
CA TYR A 126 9.26 -1.20 9.12
C TYR A 126 9.80 -0.32 10.24
N GLN A 127 11.03 0.21 10.11
CA GLN A 127 11.64 1.08 11.12
C GLN A 127 10.83 2.35 11.37
N VAL A 128 10.26 2.95 10.32
CA VAL A 128 9.38 4.11 10.46
C VAL A 128 8.11 3.75 11.24
N ILE A 129 7.44 2.64 10.91
CA ILE A 129 6.24 2.21 11.64
C ILE A 129 6.57 1.89 13.11
N ARG A 130 7.67 1.18 13.39
CA ARG A 130 8.14 0.87 14.75
C ARG A 130 8.47 2.11 15.56
N SER A 131 9.00 3.14 14.91
CA SER A 131 9.27 4.42 15.55
C SER A 131 7.99 5.20 15.94
N ILE A 132 6.82 4.79 15.43
CA ILE A 132 5.50 5.33 15.80
C ILE A 132 4.85 4.44 16.88
N ASN A 133 4.92 3.11 16.71
CA ASN A 133 4.48 2.14 17.71
C ASN A 133 5.52 1.00 17.86
N PRO A 134 6.35 1.01 18.92
CA PRO A 134 7.38 -0.01 19.19
C PRO A 134 6.86 -1.37 19.67
N THR A 135 5.56 -1.57 19.79
CA THR A 135 4.97 -2.89 20.14
C THR A 135 4.13 -3.45 19.00
N ARG A 136 3.88 -2.66 17.94
CA ARG A 136 3.07 -3.09 16.80
C ARG A 136 3.70 -4.30 16.12
N ARG A 137 2.86 -5.33 15.93
CA ARG A 137 3.14 -6.46 15.04
C ARG A 137 2.79 -6.06 13.63
N ILE A 138 3.74 -6.22 12.70
CA ILE A 138 3.58 -5.74 11.33
C ILE A 138 3.63 -6.95 10.40
N ARG A 139 2.54 -7.12 9.64
CA ARG A 139 2.45 -8.02 8.49
C ARG A 139 2.52 -7.20 7.22
N PHE A 140 3.34 -7.62 6.28
CA PHE A 140 3.50 -6.94 5.01
C PHE A 140 3.38 -7.92 3.85
N LEU A 141 2.46 -7.65 2.94
CA LEU A 141 2.26 -8.41 1.71
C LEU A 141 2.69 -7.57 0.50
N LEU A 142 3.76 -8.00 -0.18
CA LEU A 142 4.13 -7.49 -1.49
C LEU A 142 3.67 -8.48 -2.57
N VAL A 143 2.99 -7.99 -3.61
CA VAL A 143 2.57 -8.80 -4.75
C VAL A 143 3.11 -8.22 -6.05
N GLY A 144 3.95 -8.97 -6.76
CA GLY A 144 4.53 -8.58 -8.04
C GLY A 144 4.03 -9.40 -9.23
N VAL A 145 4.72 -9.32 -10.39
CA VAL A 145 4.49 -10.17 -11.57
C VAL A 145 5.72 -11.02 -11.88
N GLN A 146 5.50 -12.31 -12.17
CA GLN A 146 6.55 -13.33 -12.33
C GLN A 146 7.62 -12.98 -13.39
N ASP A 147 7.25 -12.32 -14.49
CA ASP A 147 8.19 -11.93 -15.56
C ASP A 147 9.15 -10.78 -15.18
N GLN A 148 8.87 -10.08 -14.08
CA GLN A 148 9.77 -9.07 -13.49
C GLN A 148 10.42 -9.58 -12.18
N GLY A 149 10.25 -10.87 -11.88
CA GLY A 149 10.79 -11.52 -10.70
C GLY A 149 12.32 -11.55 -10.70
N VAL A 150 12.93 -10.58 -10.02
CA VAL A 150 14.25 -10.71 -9.42
C VAL A 150 14.02 -10.79 -7.90
N PRO A 151 14.62 -11.75 -7.19
CA PRO A 151 14.15 -12.15 -5.88
C PRO A 151 14.36 -11.05 -4.83
N ILE A 152 13.36 -10.85 -3.98
CA ILE A 152 13.64 -10.38 -2.62
C ILE A 152 14.18 -11.61 -1.88
N ILE A 153 15.51 -11.70 -1.79
CA ILE A 153 16.19 -12.69 -0.96
C ILE A 153 16.22 -12.12 0.46
N VAL A 154 15.27 -12.57 1.27
CA VAL A 154 15.28 -12.34 2.71
C VAL A 154 16.06 -13.49 3.33
N ASP A 155 17.38 -13.33 3.47
CA ASP A 155 18.28 -14.38 3.99
C ASP A 155 18.04 -14.78 5.45
N GLU A 156 17.21 -14.05 6.21
CA GLU A 156 16.93 -14.36 7.61
C GLU A 156 15.45 -14.14 7.94
N PRO A 157 14.82 -15.02 8.73
CA PRO A 157 13.47 -14.77 9.22
C PRO A 157 13.50 -13.53 10.12
N TYR A 158 13.01 -12.41 9.59
CA TYR A 158 12.63 -11.25 10.40
C TYR A 158 11.43 -11.67 11.26
N THR A 159 11.68 -12.29 12.40
CA THR A 159 10.63 -12.78 13.30
C THR A 159 9.73 -11.66 13.82
N GLU A 160 10.20 -10.41 13.81
CA GLU A 160 9.43 -9.24 14.20
C GLU A 160 8.56 -8.63 13.07
N PHE A 161 8.88 -8.94 11.81
CA PHE A 161 8.21 -8.40 10.63
C PHE A 161 7.84 -9.54 9.69
N GLN A 162 6.56 -9.91 9.71
CA GLN A 162 6.02 -10.99 8.89
C GLN A 162 5.89 -10.51 7.44
N PHE A 163 7.01 -10.59 6.72
CA PHE A 163 7.09 -10.25 5.31
C PHE A 163 6.67 -11.42 4.43
N HIS A 164 5.76 -11.15 3.51
CA HIS A 164 5.27 -12.10 2.52
C HIS A 164 5.42 -11.50 1.13
N HIS A 165 6.14 -12.22 0.26
CA HIS A 165 6.26 -11.87 -1.14
C HIS A 165 5.54 -12.93 -2.00
N ARG A 166 4.69 -12.46 -2.90
CA ARG A 166 3.90 -13.28 -3.82
C ARG A 166 3.94 -12.69 -5.22
N PHE A 167 3.53 -13.47 -6.21
CA PHE A 167 3.55 -13.06 -7.61
C PHE A 167 2.30 -13.56 -8.32
N PHE A 168 1.71 -12.70 -9.15
CA PHE A 168 0.83 -13.15 -10.22
C PHE A 168 1.64 -13.55 -11.45
N LYS A 169 1.09 -14.42 -12.28
CA LYS A 169 1.66 -14.69 -13.61
C LYS A 169 1.39 -13.50 -14.51
N ALA A 170 2.33 -13.17 -15.39
CA ALA A 170 2.11 -12.06 -16.33
C ALA A 170 0.89 -12.26 -17.22
N SER A 171 0.59 -13.51 -17.58
CA SER A 171 -0.63 -13.87 -18.33
C SER A 171 -1.93 -13.56 -17.60
N GLU A 172 -1.90 -13.40 -16.27
CA GLU A 172 -3.05 -13.07 -15.42
C GLU A 172 -3.26 -11.55 -15.29
N CYS A 173 -2.28 -10.74 -15.68
CA CYS A 173 -2.26 -9.28 -15.51
C CYS A 173 -2.34 -8.49 -16.83
N ASN A 174 -2.56 -9.14 -17.98
CA ASN A 174 -2.60 -8.46 -19.28
C ASN A 174 -3.84 -7.57 -19.42
N GLY A 175 -3.66 -6.24 -19.26
CA GLY A 175 -4.65 -5.19 -19.56
C GLY A 175 -5.18 -4.46 -18.31
N ASP A 176 -4.95 -3.15 -18.26
CA ASP A 176 -5.28 -2.26 -17.11
C ASP A 176 -6.78 -2.24 -16.73
N SER A 177 -7.68 -2.41 -17.70
CA SER A 177 -9.13 -2.47 -17.45
C SER A 177 -9.63 -3.80 -16.88
N TYR A 178 -8.91 -4.91 -17.10
CA TYR A 178 -9.37 -6.26 -16.76
C TYR A 178 -9.17 -6.63 -15.29
N MET A 179 -8.30 -5.92 -14.59
CA MET A 179 -8.07 -6.07 -13.15
C MET A 179 -9.32 -5.88 -12.31
N ARG A 180 -10.19 -4.95 -12.71
CA ARG A 180 -11.40 -4.59 -11.97
C ARG A 180 -12.44 -5.71 -11.97
N ASP A 181 -12.31 -6.69 -12.88
CA ASP A 181 -13.27 -7.78 -13.13
C ASP A 181 -12.57 -9.14 -13.35
N ASN A 182 -11.36 -9.37 -12.80
CA ASN A 182 -10.65 -10.65 -12.93
C ASN A 182 -10.87 -11.54 -11.69
N PRO A 183 -11.79 -12.52 -11.72
CA PRO A 183 -12.15 -13.31 -10.54
C PRO A 183 -11.00 -14.19 -10.06
N LYS A 184 -10.10 -14.60 -10.96
CA LYS A 184 -8.95 -15.43 -10.62
C LYS A 184 -7.93 -14.65 -9.82
N LEU A 185 -7.54 -13.46 -10.31
CA LEU A 185 -6.60 -12.58 -9.62
C LEU A 185 -7.10 -12.25 -8.21
N CYS A 186 -8.40 -12.00 -8.07
CA CYS A 186 -9.01 -11.72 -6.77
C CYS A 186 -9.06 -12.95 -5.85
N ALA A 187 -9.37 -14.14 -6.38
CA ALA A 187 -9.30 -15.37 -5.60
C ALA A 187 -7.87 -15.67 -5.12
N ASP A 188 -6.87 -15.49 -5.99
CA ASP A 188 -5.46 -15.69 -5.67
C ASP A 188 -4.99 -14.68 -4.61
N PHE A 189 -5.34 -13.40 -4.76
CA PHE A 189 -5.02 -12.37 -3.76
C PHE A 189 -5.71 -12.65 -2.42
N ARG A 190 -6.96 -13.10 -2.44
CA ARG A 190 -7.68 -13.50 -1.22
C ARG A 190 -6.97 -14.65 -0.52
N SER A 191 -6.56 -15.68 -1.27
CA SER A 191 -5.78 -16.80 -0.75
C SER A 191 -4.50 -16.32 -0.07
N TYR A 192 -3.78 -15.36 -0.68
CA TYR A 192 -2.58 -14.79 -0.07
C TYR A 192 -2.87 -14.05 1.24
N LEU A 193 -3.98 -13.32 1.32
CA LEU A 193 -4.38 -12.68 2.57
C LEU A 193 -4.73 -13.71 3.64
N ASP A 194 -5.51 -14.75 3.29
CA ASP A 194 -5.94 -15.80 4.21
C ASP A 194 -4.76 -16.64 4.75
N GLU A 195 -3.69 -16.83 3.95
CA GLU A 195 -2.43 -17.46 4.41
C GLU A 195 -1.71 -16.64 5.49
N ILE A 196 -1.77 -15.30 5.39
CA ILE A 196 -1.06 -14.36 6.28
C ILE A 196 -1.86 -14.08 7.55
N SER A 197 -3.17 -14.05 7.41
CA SER A 197 -4.13 -13.95 8.49
C SER A 197 -5.44 -14.47 7.95
N PRO A 198 -5.96 -15.61 8.46
CA PRO A 198 -7.30 -16.05 8.10
C PRO A 198 -8.25 -14.87 8.34
N LEU A 199 -8.79 -14.32 7.26
CA LEU A 199 -9.78 -13.26 7.39
C LEU A 199 -11.03 -13.97 7.88
N ASP A 200 -11.51 -13.64 9.08
CA ASP A 200 -12.82 -14.09 9.54
C ASP A 200 -13.85 -13.66 8.49
N THR A 201 -14.31 -14.61 7.68
CA THR A 201 -15.32 -14.41 6.62
C THR A 201 -16.71 -14.12 7.17
N ASN A 202 -16.83 -13.85 8.48
CA ASN A 202 -18.09 -13.61 9.18
C ASN A 202 -18.18 -12.21 9.80
N THR A 203 -17.87 -11.16 9.02
CA THR A 203 -18.27 -9.79 9.39
C THR A 203 -19.05 -9.14 8.26
N VAL A 204 -20.38 -9.39 8.33
CA VAL A 204 -21.56 -8.69 7.78
C VAL A 204 -21.41 -7.94 6.45
#